data_AF-A0A7J3SKI1-F1
#
_entry.id   AF-A0A7J3SKI1-F1
#
_cell.length_a   1.000
_cell.length_b   1.000
_cell.length_c   1.000
_cell.angle_alpha   90.00
_cell.angle_beta   90.00
_cell.angle_gamma   90.00
#
_symmetry.space_group_name_H-M   'P 1'
#
loop_
_entity.id
_entity.type
_entity.pdbx_description
1 polymer ?
#
loop_
_entity_poly.entity_id
_entity_poly.type
_entity_poly.pdbx_seq_one_letter_code
_entity_poly.pdbx_strand_id
1 'polypeptide(L)'
;MDEYLERTIEKYCTDELIDSEVYNALSAHEKDPKRREILKHMSVEEKNHSNFWRELLGRDCRTKGLKTKILLMLLLRKVLGLTFVSMFLERHEE
;
A
#
# COMPACT_ATOMS: atom_id res chain seq x y z
N MET A 1 -8.73 -18.71 -16.02
CA MET A 1 -8.91 -17.31 -15.61
C MET A 1 -9.03 -16.50 -16.89
N ASP A 2 -10.08 -15.69 -17.05
CA ASP A 2 -10.13 -14.81 -18.22
C ASP A 2 -9.13 -13.65 -18.05
N GLU A 3 -8.75 -13.02 -19.16
CA GLU A 3 -7.72 -11.97 -19.17
C GLU A 3 -8.10 -10.76 -18.30
N TYR A 4 -9.40 -10.48 -18.18
CA TYR A 4 -9.90 -9.39 -17.36
C TYR A 4 -9.67 -9.64 -15.86
N LEU A 5 -9.97 -10.86 -15.40
CA LEU A 5 -9.77 -11.28 -14.02
C LEU A 5 -8.28 -11.27 -13.66
N GLU A 6 -7.40 -11.76 -14.54
CA GLU A 6 -5.95 -11.74 -14.29
C GLU A 6 -5.42 -10.30 -14.13
N ARG A 7 -5.83 -9.38 -15.02
CA ARG A 7 -5.45 -7.96 -14.92
C ARG A 7 -5.95 -7.31 -13.64
N THR A 8 -7.15 -7.69 -13.20
CA THR A 8 -7.77 -7.18 -11.97
C THR A 8 -7.00 -7.66 -10.75
N ILE A 9 -6.67 -8.95 -10.67
CA ILE A 9 -5.86 -9.52 -9.59
C ILE A 9 -4.46 -8.90 -9.57
N GLU A 10 -3.83 -8.74 -10.73
CA GLU A 10 -2.51 -8.11 -10.83
C GLU A 10 -2.52 -6.65 -10.34
N LYS A 11 -3.61 -5.92 -10.61
CA LYS A 11 -3.81 -4.56 -10.10
C LYS A 11 -3.90 -4.56 -8.58
N TYR A 12 -4.78 -5.37 -7.99
CA TYR A 12 -4.90 -5.46 -6.53
C TYR A 12 -3.58 -5.88 -5.88
N CYS A 13 -2.95 -6.98 -6.33
CA CYS A 13 -1.63 -7.42 -5.88
C CYS A 13 -0.60 -6.28 -5.81
N THR A 14 -0.57 -5.46 -6.87
CA THR A 14 0.36 -4.34 -7.02
C THR A 14 0.01 -3.15 -6.10
N ASP A 15 -1.27 -2.76 -6.05
CA ASP A 15 -1.71 -1.63 -5.23
C ASP A 15 -1.54 -1.95 -3.73
N GLU A 16 -1.95 -3.13 -3.28
CA GLU A 16 -1.73 -3.61 -1.90
C GLU A 16 -0.25 -3.65 -1.51
N LEU A 17 0.61 -4.11 -2.42
CA LEU A 17 2.06 -4.13 -2.17
C LEU A 17 2.62 -2.72 -2.01
N ILE A 18 2.16 -1.78 -2.84
CA ILE A 18 2.58 -0.39 -2.78
C ILE A 18 2.13 0.23 -1.47
N ASP A 19 0.89 0.00 -1.06
CA ASP A 19 0.30 0.62 0.12
C ASP A 19 0.97 0.09 1.38
N SER A 20 1.30 -1.22 1.43
CA SER A 20 2.15 -1.81 2.44
C SER A 20 3.50 -1.08 2.61
N GLU A 21 4.21 -0.83 1.51
CA GLU A 21 5.51 -0.18 1.52
C GLU A 21 5.40 1.32 1.85
N VAL A 22 4.31 1.98 1.43
CA VAL A 22 4.00 3.36 1.81
C VAL A 22 3.79 3.44 3.32
N TYR A 23 2.91 2.62 3.89
CA TYR A 23 2.66 2.61 5.33
C TYR A 23 3.94 2.29 6.13
N ASN A 24 4.76 1.35 5.66
CA ASN A 24 6.06 1.07 6.27
C ASN A 24 6.96 2.31 6.28
N ALA A 25 7.09 2.98 5.13
CA ALA A 25 7.88 4.21 5.01
C ALA A 25 7.34 5.35 5.87
N LEU A 26 6.01 5.50 5.96
CA LEU A 26 5.39 6.48 6.85
C LEU A 26 5.69 6.16 8.31
N SER A 27 5.62 4.89 8.71
CA SER A 27 5.91 4.45 10.08
C SER A 27 7.36 4.78 10.48
N ALA A 28 8.32 4.59 9.57
CA ALA A 28 9.73 4.87 9.81
C ALA A 28 10.01 6.37 10.08
N HIS A 29 9.15 7.26 9.57
CA HIS A 29 9.26 8.71 9.74
C HIS A 29 8.27 9.28 10.77
N GLU A 30 7.48 8.44 11.46
CA GLU A 30 6.53 8.87 12.48
C GLU A 30 7.18 8.98 13.87
N LYS A 31 6.98 10.15 14.49
CA LYS A 31 7.53 10.49 15.81
C LYS A 31 6.60 10.02 16.93
N ASP A 32 5.29 10.11 16.70
CA ASP A 32 4.30 9.64 17.67
C ASP A 32 4.28 8.10 17.71
N PRO A 33 4.58 7.47 18.86
CA PRO A 33 4.71 6.02 18.93
C PRO A 33 3.39 5.29 18.66
N LYS A 34 2.24 5.89 19.02
CA LYS A 34 0.92 5.29 18.79
C LYS A 34 0.57 5.30 17.30
N ARG A 35 0.79 6.42 16.61
CA ARG A 35 0.59 6.53 15.16
C ARG A 35 1.54 5.63 14.40
N ARG A 36 2.80 5.55 14.84
CA ARG A 36 3.79 4.65 14.24
C ARG A 36 3.32 3.19 14.29
N GLU A 37 2.77 2.76 15.43
CA GLU A 37 2.27 1.40 15.58
C GLU A 37 1.08 1.11 14.66
N ILE A 38 0.15 2.06 14.56
CA ILE A 38 -0.97 1.97 13.61
C ILE A 38 -0.45 1.81 12.17
N LEU A 39 0.49 2.66 11.75
CA LEU A 39 1.06 2.57 10.39
C LEU A 39 1.80 1.25 10.14
N LYS A 40 2.48 0.70 11.15
CA LYS A 40 3.08 -0.64 11.04
C LYS A 40 2.03 -1.72 10.88
N HIS A 41 0.94 -1.65 11.65
CA HIS A 41 -0.16 -2.60 11.56
C HIS A 41 -0.76 -2.60 10.16
N MET A 42 -1.12 -1.42 9.64
CA MET A 42 -1.64 -1.26 8.28
C MET A 42 -0.67 -1.79 7.24
N SER A 43 0.63 -1.51 7.37
CA SER A 43 1.65 -2.05 6.48
C SER A 43 1.64 -3.59 6.42
N VAL A 44 1.44 -4.26 7.55
CA VAL A 44 1.36 -5.72 7.63
C VAL A 44 0.06 -6.23 7.02
N GLU A 45 -1.07 -5.56 7.24
CA GLU A 45 -2.36 -5.91 6.65
C GLU A 45 -2.31 -5.88 5.12
N GLU A 46 -1.87 -4.78 4.51
CA GLU A 46 -1.75 -4.67 3.05
C GLU A 46 -0.72 -5.66 2.49
N LYS A 47 0.31 -6.00 3.28
CA LYS A 47 1.25 -7.04 2.87
C LYS A 47 0.58 -8.39 2.76
N ASN A 48 -0.31 -8.71 3.69
CA ASN A 48 -1.08 -9.95 3.67
C ASN A 48 -2.08 -9.96 2.52
N HIS A 49 -2.75 -8.85 2.24
CA HIS A 49 -3.61 -8.70 1.05
C HIS A 49 -2.82 -8.94 -0.25
N SER A 50 -1.67 -8.28 -0.39
CA SER A 50 -0.77 -8.47 -1.53
C SER A 50 -0.32 -9.93 -1.67
N ASN A 51 0.04 -10.59 -0.56
CA ASN A 51 0.43 -12.00 -0.56
C ASN A 51 -0.72 -12.90 -1.04
N PHE A 52 -1.95 -12.66 -0.59
CA PHE A 52 -3.14 -13.38 -1.03
C PHE A 52 -3.34 -13.25 -2.55
N TRP A 53 -3.27 -12.03 -3.09
CA TRP A 53 -3.39 -11.82 -4.53
C TRP A 53 -2.23 -12.43 -5.32
N ARG A 54 -1.01 -12.39 -4.78
CA ARG A 54 0.18 -13.01 -5.38
C ARG A 54 0.03 -14.52 -5.50
N GLU A 55 -0.50 -15.16 -4.46
CA GLU A 55 -0.77 -16.61 -4.46
C GLU A 55 -1.83 -16.95 -5.53
N LEU A 56 -2.87 -16.14 -5.66
CA LEU A 56 -3.91 -16.32 -6.69
C LEU A 56 -3.39 -16.09 -8.11
N LEU A 57 -2.47 -15.13 -8.29
CA LEU A 57 -1.86 -14.79 -9.58
C LEU A 57 -0.82 -15.82 -10.03
N GLY A 58 -0.21 -16.55 -9.09
CA GLY A 58 0.85 -17.54 -9.36
C GLY A 58 2.20 -16.93 -9.78
N ARG A 59 2.38 -15.62 -9.63
CA ARG A 59 3.62 -14.87 -9.92
C ARG A 59 3.68 -13.59 -9.08
N ASP A 60 4.86 -12.97 -9.00
CA ASP A 60 5.07 -11.75 -8.22
C ASP A 60 4.27 -10.54 -8.73
N CYS A 61 3.83 -9.69 -7.81
CA CYS A 61 3.19 -8.42 -8.13
C CYS A 61 4.17 -7.47 -8.84
N ARG A 62 3.66 -6.58 -9.69
CA ARG A 62 4.51 -5.57 -10.33
C ARG A 62 4.86 -4.48 -9.32
N THR A 63 6.09 -3.98 -9.37
CA THR A 63 6.57 -2.91 -8.48
C THR A 63 6.92 -1.62 -9.24
N LYS A 64 6.46 -1.50 -10.48
CA LYS A 64 6.77 -0.35 -11.34
C LYS A 64 6.16 0.92 -10.74
N GLY A 65 7.02 1.91 -10.46
CA GLY A 65 6.59 3.20 -9.89
C GLY A 65 6.49 3.22 -8.36
N LEU A 66 6.83 2.13 -7.67
CA LEU A 66 6.81 2.02 -6.20
C LEU A 66 7.54 3.19 -5.52
N LYS A 67 8.79 3.44 -5.91
CA LYS A 67 9.61 4.53 -5.33
C LYS A 67 8.95 5.90 -5.53
N THR A 68 8.36 6.14 -6.69
CA THR A 68 7.69 7.41 -7.01
C THR A 68 6.42 7.59 -6.19
N LYS A 69 5.61 6.54 -6.02
CA LYS A 69 4.42 6.58 -5.16
C LYS A 69 4.81 6.80 -3.69
N ILE A 70 5.79 6.08 -3.16
CA ILE A 70 6.29 6.27 -1.79
C ILE A 70 6.73 7.73 -1.56
N LEU A 71 7.54 8.28 -2.48
CA LEU A 71 7.99 9.67 -2.37
C LEU A 71 6.81 10.65 -2.40
N LEU A 72 5.86 10.46 -3.31
CA LEU A 72 4.67 11.31 -3.39
C LEU A 72 3.84 11.24 -2.11
N MET A 73 3.61 10.06 -1.54
CA MET A 73 2.83 9.89 -0.31
C MET A 73 3.53 10.51 0.90
N LEU A 74 4.86 10.40 1.00
CA LEU A 74 5.63 11.09 2.03
C LEU A 74 5.52 12.62 1.91
N LEU A 75 5.51 13.15 0.68
CA LEU A 75 5.30 14.58 0.42
C LEU A 75 3.87 15.01 0.78
N LEU A 76 2.86 14.25 0.37
CA LEU A 76 1.46 14.54 0.69
C LEU A 76 1.20 14.49 2.19
N ARG A 77 1.78 13.54 2.92
CA ARG A 77 1.72 13.51 4.39
C ARG A 77 2.23 14.81 5.00
N LYS A 78 3.32 15.37 4.46
CA LYS A 78 3.91 16.62 4.97
C LYS A 78 3.00 17.83 4.73
N VAL A 79 2.25 17.86 3.64
CA VAL A 79 1.41 19.00 3.24
C VAL A 79 -0.02 18.90 3.78
N LEU A 80 -0.62 17.70 3.73
CA LEU A 80 -2.04 17.45 4.01
C LEU A 80 -2.27 16.66 5.31
N GLY A 81 -1.22 16.11 5.91
CA GLY A 81 -1.30 15.33 7.15
C GLY A 81 -1.53 13.84 6.93
N LEU A 82 -1.51 13.09 8.03
CA LEU A 82 -1.57 11.63 8.00
C LEU A 82 -2.95 11.09 7.60
N THR A 83 -4.02 11.67 8.16
CA THR A 83 -5.41 11.24 7.89
C THR A 83 -5.76 11.31 6.41
N PHE A 84 -5.34 12.37 5.73
CA PHE A 84 -5.56 12.49 4.28
C PHE A 84 -4.88 11.37 3.51
N VAL A 85 -3.64 11.02 3.88
CA VAL A 85 -2.89 9.97 3.19
C VAL A 85 -3.53 8.60 3.42
N SER A 86 -3.95 8.28 4.65
CA SER A 86 -4.66 7.02 4.94
C SER A 86 -5.94 6.90 4.10
N MET A 87 -6.81 7.91 4.13
CA MET A 87 -8.05 7.92 3.32
C MET A 87 -7.77 7.81 1.82
N PHE A 88 -6.68 8.38 1.33
CA PHE A 88 -6.31 8.31 -0.08
C PHE A 88 -5.86 6.90 -0.50
N LEU A 89 -5.15 6.18 0.38
CA LEU A 89 -4.71 4.81 0.13
C LEU A 89 -5.92 3.85 0.17
N GLU A 90 -6.73 3.96 1.22
CA GLU A 90 -7.91 3.11 1.49
C GLU A 90 -9.08 3.31 0.51
N ARG A 91 -9.05 4.31 -0.37
CA ARG A 91 -10.17 4.65 -1.28
C ARG A 91 -10.61 3.55 -2.24
N HIS A 92 -9.82 2.49 -2.37
CA HIS A 92 -10.10 1.36 -3.27
C HIS A 92 -10.75 0.19 -2.54
N GLU A 93 -10.91 0.28 -1.23
CA GLU A 93 -11.45 -0.77 -0.34
C GLU A 93 -12.96 -0.60 -0.01
N GLU A 94 -13.64 0.38 -0.61
CA GLU A 94 -15.10 0.60 -0.50
C GLU A 94 -15.89 0.13 -1.73
#